data_AF-A0A941U5P1-F1
#
_entry.id   AF-A0A941U5P1-F1
#
_cell.length_a   1.000
_cell.length_b   1.000
_cell.length_c   1.000
_cell.angle_alpha   90.00
_cell.angle_beta   90.00
_cell.angle_gamma   90.00
#
_symmetry.space_group_name_H-M   'P 1'
#
loop_
_entity.id
_entity.type
_entity.pdbx_description
1 polymer ?
#
loop_
_entity_poly.entity_id
_entity_poly.type
_entity_poly.pdbx_seq_one_letter_code
_entity_poly.pdbx_strand_id
1 'polypeptide(L)'
;MLSLLLAPPRFLFFTGKGGVGKTSLACACALALADAGRRVLLVSTDPASNLDEMLGVALSASPTPVPGAAGLAALNIDPEAAAEAYRLRVIEQMPGSSTDAERGTVREQLSGACTTEIAAFDEFIGLLAGDAEGCDHVVFDTAPTGHTLRLLSLPKAWTGFLEGNDRGASCLGPHSGLKMQEQRFRAGLRALADPGQTTIVLVTRADAAALREAARTHGELLDLGLSNQRLVINAVFRAAAAGDAVAGALQALGEQALAAMPASLAGLPQDRVPLRPFDMVGLPALRALLDPAAEPARPAPPPAALPGQWQPLRALADELAAKDRGLVMVMGKGGVGKTTIAAALAVALAARGKTVHLSTTDPAAHLAGTLEGSVPGLRVDRIDPAAETQRYVAKIMAARGRDLDEAGRALLLEDLRSPCTEEVAVFHAFSRVVGQARSAFVVLDTAPTGHTLLLMDATGAYHRQMTREFEATAAARVVTPLMRLQDPDYTRIVLVTLPEVTPVSEAAALQDDLRRARIEPFAWVVNRSLAASGTRDPLLAARLAGEAAQLARVTGGLARRTYVVPWVPRPPVGIAALRGLDDAGTAADSSA
;
A
#
# COMPACT_ATOMS: atom_id res chain seq x y z
N MET A 1 -27.05 10.50 -2.36
CA MET A 1 -26.29 11.22 -3.41
C MET A 1 -25.22 12.08 -2.75
N LEU A 2 -23.98 12.03 -3.24
CA LEU A 2 -22.85 12.80 -2.68
C LEU A 2 -23.04 14.28 -3.00
N SER A 3 -22.83 15.17 -2.02
CA SER A 3 -22.94 16.61 -2.22
C SER A 3 -21.93 17.16 -3.23
N LEU A 4 -20.81 16.44 -3.47
CA LEU A 4 -19.85 16.78 -4.53
C LEU A 4 -20.43 16.74 -5.95
N LEU A 5 -21.51 15.97 -6.18
CA LEU A 5 -22.15 15.84 -7.49
C LEU A 5 -23.07 17.02 -7.84
N LEU A 6 -23.32 17.95 -6.92
CA LEU A 6 -24.19 19.11 -7.16
C LEU A 6 -23.51 20.17 -8.04
N ALA A 7 -22.20 20.33 -7.90
CA ALA A 7 -21.38 21.25 -8.68
C ALA A 7 -19.96 20.67 -8.85
N PRO A 8 -19.82 19.55 -9.59
CA PRO A 8 -18.53 18.88 -9.77
C PRO A 8 -17.60 19.77 -10.62
N PRO A 9 -16.33 19.96 -10.23
CA PRO A 9 -15.36 20.63 -11.08
C PRO A 9 -14.95 19.71 -12.25
N ARG A 10 -14.08 20.21 -13.13
CA ARG A 10 -13.58 19.42 -14.27
C ARG A 10 -12.79 18.18 -13.82
N PHE A 11 -11.96 18.30 -12.79
CA PHE A 11 -11.09 17.22 -12.31
C PHE A 11 -11.47 16.77 -10.89
N LEU A 12 -11.68 15.47 -10.73
CA LEU A 12 -12.01 14.84 -9.45
C LEU A 12 -10.97 13.79 -9.11
N PHE A 13 -10.27 13.92 -7.98
CA PHE A 13 -9.26 12.96 -7.54
C PHE A 13 -9.73 12.18 -6.32
N PHE A 14 -9.83 10.86 -6.41
CA PHE A 14 -10.14 10.01 -5.27
C PHE A 14 -8.84 9.46 -4.69
N THR A 15 -8.51 9.88 -3.47
CA THR A 15 -7.32 9.41 -2.74
C THR A 15 -7.68 8.93 -1.34
N GLY A 16 -6.86 8.07 -0.78
CA GLY A 16 -7.16 7.37 0.47
C GLY A 16 -6.31 6.12 0.66
N LYS A 17 -6.35 5.55 1.85
CA LYS A 17 -5.65 4.31 2.16
C LYS A 17 -6.14 3.15 1.26
N GLY A 18 -5.32 2.11 1.04
CA GLY A 18 -5.77 0.90 0.34
C GLY A 18 -7.03 0.29 0.98
N GLY A 19 -7.97 -0.19 0.17
CA GLY A 19 -9.20 -0.85 0.63
C GLY A 19 -10.33 0.05 1.16
N VAL A 20 -10.17 1.37 1.23
CA VAL A 20 -11.25 2.28 1.71
C VAL A 20 -12.41 2.45 0.72
N GLY A 21 -12.25 2.00 -0.53
CA GLY A 21 -13.27 2.05 -1.59
C GLY A 21 -13.14 3.23 -2.56
N LYS A 22 -11.91 3.68 -2.84
CA LYS A 22 -11.61 4.75 -3.80
C LYS A 22 -12.17 4.45 -5.19
N THR A 23 -11.75 3.33 -5.77
CA THR A 23 -12.19 2.84 -7.08
C THR A 23 -13.70 2.74 -7.16
N SER A 24 -14.36 2.13 -6.17
CA SER A 24 -15.82 2.01 -6.15
C SER A 24 -16.53 3.36 -6.16
N LEU A 25 -16.06 4.32 -5.37
CA LEU A 25 -16.64 5.66 -5.33
C LEU A 25 -16.30 6.49 -6.58
N ALA A 26 -15.10 6.35 -7.13
CA ALA A 26 -14.69 6.98 -8.39
C ALA A 26 -15.57 6.47 -9.54
N CYS A 27 -15.76 5.15 -9.66
CA CYS A 27 -16.65 4.53 -10.65
C CYS A 27 -18.09 5.00 -10.49
N ALA A 28 -18.63 4.94 -9.26
CA ALA A 28 -20.01 5.33 -9.01
C ALA A 28 -20.25 6.83 -9.25
N CYS A 29 -19.26 7.67 -8.94
CA CYS A 29 -19.27 9.10 -9.26
C CYS A 29 -19.25 9.33 -10.77
N ALA A 30 -18.34 8.66 -11.49
CA ALA A 30 -18.24 8.78 -12.94
C ALA A 30 -19.52 8.32 -13.65
N LEU A 31 -20.12 7.22 -13.18
CA LEU A 31 -21.41 6.73 -13.68
C LEU A 31 -22.55 7.70 -13.39
N ALA A 32 -22.63 8.26 -12.18
CA ALA A 32 -23.67 9.23 -11.85
C ALA A 32 -23.58 10.50 -12.72
N LEU A 33 -22.36 10.95 -13.04
CA LEU A 33 -22.13 12.07 -13.95
C LEU A 33 -22.54 11.72 -15.39
N ALA A 34 -22.19 10.52 -15.87
CA ALA A 34 -22.57 10.05 -17.19
C ALA A 34 -24.08 9.84 -17.34
N ASP A 35 -24.73 9.25 -16.34
CA ASP A 35 -26.18 9.08 -16.27
C ASP A 35 -26.91 10.45 -16.21
N ALA A 36 -26.24 11.51 -15.74
CA ALA A 36 -26.72 12.89 -15.80
C ALA A 36 -26.44 13.58 -17.16
N GLY A 37 -25.98 12.83 -18.17
CA GLY A 37 -25.75 13.31 -19.53
C GLY A 37 -24.39 13.99 -19.76
N ARG A 38 -23.44 13.86 -18.83
CA ARG A 38 -22.09 14.42 -18.98
C ARG A 38 -21.17 13.45 -19.73
N ARG A 39 -20.18 14.00 -20.43
CA ARG A 39 -19.06 13.23 -20.98
C ARG A 39 -17.98 13.09 -19.94
N VAL A 40 -17.68 11.86 -19.55
CA VAL A 40 -16.81 11.56 -18.41
C VAL A 40 -15.70 10.61 -18.84
N LEU A 41 -14.48 10.95 -18.43
CA LEU A 41 -13.33 10.05 -18.54
C LEU A 41 -12.94 9.56 -17.14
N LEU A 42 -12.99 8.26 -16.91
CA LEU A 42 -12.50 7.62 -15.70
C LEU A 42 -11.08 7.09 -15.92
N VAL A 43 -10.16 7.50 -15.07
CA VAL A 43 -8.73 7.21 -15.19
C VAL A 43 -8.29 6.45 -13.95
N SER A 44 -7.81 5.23 -14.13
CA SER A 44 -7.12 4.49 -13.07
C SER A 44 -5.62 4.71 -13.17
N THR A 45 -4.97 5.02 -12.06
CA THR A 45 -3.51 5.01 -11.92
C THR A 45 -3.02 3.98 -10.91
N ASP A 46 -3.92 3.13 -10.39
CA ASP A 46 -3.56 2.09 -9.44
C ASP A 46 -3.17 0.82 -10.23
N PRO A 47 -1.91 0.36 -10.15
CA PRO A 47 -1.48 -0.85 -10.85
C PRO A 47 -2.20 -2.11 -10.34
N ALA A 48 -2.80 -2.06 -9.15
CA ALA A 48 -3.62 -3.13 -8.58
C ALA A 48 -5.13 -2.88 -8.76
N SER A 49 -5.51 -1.92 -9.61
CA SER A 49 -6.92 -1.62 -9.87
C SER A 49 -7.65 -2.81 -10.47
N ASN A 50 -8.85 -3.07 -9.96
CA ASN A 50 -9.79 -4.03 -10.50
C ASN A 50 -10.87 -3.35 -11.36
N LEU A 51 -10.54 -2.20 -11.96
CA LEU A 51 -11.49 -1.38 -12.71
C LEU A 51 -12.15 -2.16 -13.87
N ASP A 52 -11.38 -2.97 -14.56
CA ASP A 52 -11.85 -3.81 -15.67
C ASP A 52 -12.98 -4.76 -15.23
N GLU A 53 -12.79 -5.42 -14.09
CA GLU A 53 -13.78 -6.33 -13.49
C GLU A 53 -15.01 -5.55 -13.01
N MET A 54 -14.80 -4.38 -12.40
CA MET A 54 -15.89 -3.54 -11.89
C MET A 54 -16.78 -2.99 -13.02
N LEU A 55 -16.18 -2.62 -14.16
CA LEU A 55 -16.90 -2.08 -15.31
C LEU A 55 -17.34 -3.15 -16.32
N GLY A 56 -16.79 -4.36 -16.23
CA GLY A 56 -17.08 -5.46 -17.17
C GLY A 56 -16.49 -5.22 -18.56
N VAL A 57 -15.36 -4.51 -18.65
CA VAL A 57 -14.67 -4.19 -19.91
C VAL A 57 -13.16 -4.24 -19.69
N ALA A 58 -12.43 -4.85 -20.62
CA ALA A 58 -10.97 -4.82 -20.59
C ALA A 58 -10.48 -3.41 -20.95
N LEU A 59 -9.68 -2.79 -20.09
CA LEU A 59 -9.18 -1.45 -20.31
C LEU A 59 -7.78 -1.48 -20.93
N SER A 60 -7.44 -0.37 -21.58
CA SER A 60 -6.12 -0.12 -22.13
C SER A 60 -5.64 1.28 -21.73
N ALA A 61 -4.45 1.67 -22.17
CA ALA A 61 -3.94 3.03 -22.04
C ALA A 61 -4.77 4.06 -22.84
N SER A 62 -5.64 3.61 -23.75
CA SER A 62 -6.51 4.47 -24.54
C SER A 62 -7.93 4.54 -23.96
N PRO A 63 -8.60 5.71 -24.02
CA PRO A 63 -10.00 5.85 -23.62
C PRO A 63 -10.91 4.82 -24.29
N THR A 64 -11.51 3.96 -23.48
CA THR A 64 -12.37 2.85 -23.92
C THR A 64 -13.81 3.11 -23.45
N PRO A 65 -14.81 3.16 -24.34
CA PRO A 65 -16.20 3.34 -23.94
C PRO A 65 -16.69 2.23 -23.01
N VAL A 66 -17.41 2.59 -21.94
CA VAL A 66 -17.94 1.62 -20.97
C VAL A 66 -19.31 1.10 -21.44
N PRO A 67 -19.46 -0.21 -21.70
CA PRO A 67 -20.74 -0.78 -22.15
C PRO A 67 -21.85 -0.55 -21.11
N GLY A 68 -23.00 -0.03 -21.52
CA GLY A 68 -24.14 0.22 -20.62
C GLY A 68 -24.08 1.53 -19.82
N ALA A 69 -23.09 2.38 -20.09
CA ALA A 69 -22.95 3.73 -19.53
C ALA A 69 -22.63 4.74 -20.65
N ALA A 70 -23.68 5.27 -21.30
CA ALA A 70 -23.50 6.26 -22.36
C ALA A 70 -22.81 7.52 -21.81
N GLY A 71 -21.79 8.02 -22.54
CA GLY A 71 -21.01 9.19 -22.12
C GLY A 71 -19.85 8.88 -21.16
N LEU A 72 -19.68 7.64 -20.72
CA LEU A 72 -18.53 7.21 -19.91
C LEU A 72 -17.50 6.47 -20.75
N ALA A 73 -16.26 6.95 -20.71
CA ALA A 73 -15.08 6.21 -21.15
C ALA A 73 -14.16 5.97 -19.95
N ALA A 74 -13.38 4.89 -20.00
CA ALA A 74 -12.40 4.56 -18.98
C ALA A 74 -11.05 4.20 -19.61
N LEU A 75 -9.96 4.48 -18.90
CA LEU A 75 -8.62 4.04 -19.27
C LEU A 75 -7.83 3.66 -18.01
N ASN A 76 -6.81 2.82 -18.20
CA ASN A 76 -5.89 2.44 -17.14
C ASN A 76 -4.47 2.86 -17.53
N ILE A 77 -3.82 3.63 -16.66
CA ILE A 77 -2.41 4.00 -16.81
C ILE A 77 -1.59 2.91 -16.14
N ASP A 78 -1.03 2.02 -16.95
CA ASP A 78 -0.04 1.04 -16.50
C ASP A 78 1.33 1.73 -16.35
N PRO A 79 1.87 1.85 -15.12
CA PRO A 79 3.16 2.50 -14.89
C PRO A 79 4.32 1.82 -15.61
N GLU A 80 4.32 0.49 -15.73
CA GLU A 80 5.41 -0.24 -16.39
C GLU A 80 5.38 -0.02 -17.90
N ALA A 81 4.18 -0.05 -18.49
CA ALA A 81 3.98 0.29 -19.90
C ALA A 81 4.36 1.75 -20.18
N ALA A 82 3.98 2.68 -19.31
CA ALA A 82 4.38 4.08 -19.39
C ALA A 82 5.90 4.23 -19.31
N ALA A 83 6.57 3.49 -18.40
CA ALA A 83 8.02 3.50 -18.26
C ALA A 83 8.73 2.97 -19.51
N GLU A 84 8.22 1.90 -20.15
CA GLU A 84 8.76 1.39 -21.41
C GLU A 84 8.56 2.40 -22.54
N ALA A 85 7.37 2.98 -22.66
CA ALA A 85 7.09 4.01 -23.66
C ALA A 85 8.03 5.22 -23.47
N TYR A 86 8.22 5.68 -22.24
CA TYR A 86 9.15 6.75 -21.91
C TYR A 86 10.60 6.38 -22.28
N ARG A 87 11.05 5.17 -21.93
CA ARG A 87 12.39 4.66 -22.30
C ARG A 87 12.61 4.65 -23.79
N LEU A 88 11.64 4.14 -24.56
CA LEU A 88 11.70 4.11 -26.01
C LEU A 88 11.79 5.53 -26.59
N ARG A 89 10.94 6.46 -26.12
CA ARG A 89 10.98 7.87 -26.54
C ARG A 89 12.36 8.52 -26.33
N VAL A 90 12.97 8.30 -25.16
CA VAL A 90 14.30 8.86 -24.85
C VAL A 90 15.39 8.25 -25.74
N ILE A 91 15.35 6.93 -25.98
CA ILE A 91 16.32 6.22 -26.82
C ILE A 91 16.21 6.66 -28.29
N GLU A 92 14.99 6.84 -28.80
CA GLU A 92 14.73 7.30 -30.17
C GLU A 92 15.25 8.71 -30.44
N GLN A 93 15.27 9.58 -29.42
CA GLN A 93 15.75 10.96 -29.51
C GLN A 93 17.28 11.07 -29.37
N MET A 94 17.98 9.97 -29.06
CA MET A 94 19.45 9.99 -29.02
C MET A 94 20.04 10.24 -30.42
N PRO A 95 21.17 10.97 -30.53
CA PRO A 95 21.83 11.21 -31.81
C PRO A 95 22.03 9.92 -32.60
N GLY A 96 21.81 9.95 -33.91
CA GLY A 96 22.00 8.77 -34.78
C GLY A 96 23.40 8.17 -34.71
N SER A 97 24.41 8.95 -34.31
CA SER A 97 25.79 8.54 -34.07
C SER A 97 26.02 7.75 -32.76
N SER A 98 25.02 7.62 -31.90
CA SER A 98 25.15 6.91 -30.62
C SER A 98 25.35 5.41 -30.84
N THR A 99 26.30 4.82 -30.15
CA THR A 99 26.59 3.39 -30.21
C THR A 99 25.54 2.55 -29.46
N ASP A 100 25.43 1.27 -29.80
CA ASP A 100 24.52 0.35 -29.09
C ASP A 100 24.87 0.20 -27.60
N ALA A 101 26.16 0.32 -27.25
CA ALA A 101 26.62 0.31 -25.87
C ALA A 101 26.15 1.55 -25.07
N GLU A 102 26.17 2.73 -25.69
CA GLU A 102 25.67 3.97 -25.09
C GLU A 102 24.15 3.90 -24.91
N ARG A 103 23.41 3.42 -25.93
CA ARG A 103 21.96 3.19 -25.83
C ARG A 103 21.61 2.17 -24.73
N GLY A 104 22.39 1.10 -24.62
CA GLY A 104 22.24 0.09 -23.57
C GLY A 104 22.46 0.65 -22.17
N THR A 105 23.45 1.53 -22.00
CA THR A 105 23.73 2.21 -20.73
C THR A 105 22.59 3.14 -20.32
N VAL A 106 22.07 3.94 -21.25
CA VAL A 106 20.93 4.83 -20.99
C VAL A 106 19.67 4.02 -20.67
N ARG A 107 19.42 2.93 -21.40
CA ARG A 107 18.30 2.02 -21.13
C ARG A 107 18.35 1.49 -19.70
N GLU A 108 19.51 1.04 -19.23
CA GLU A 108 19.68 0.53 -17.87
C GLU A 108 19.47 1.62 -16.81
N GLN A 109 20.00 2.83 -17.03
CA GLN A 109 19.80 3.97 -16.14
C GLN A 109 18.33 4.37 -15.99
N LEU A 110 17.52 4.13 -17.02
CA LEU A 110 16.09 4.42 -17.02
C LEU A 110 15.23 3.24 -16.55
N SER A 111 15.79 2.07 -16.21
CA SER A 111 15.02 0.91 -15.74
C SER A 111 14.68 0.93 -14.24
N GLY A 112 15.08 1.99 -13.52
CA GLY A 112 14.82 2.12 -12.09
C GLY A 112 13.37 2.51 -11.75
N ALA A 113 12.93 2.19 -10.53
CA ALA A 113 11.61 2.55 -10.01
C ALA A 113 11.30 4.06 -10.10
N CYS A 114 12.31 4.92 -10.01
CA CYS A 114 12.16 6.36 -10.19
C CYS A 114 11.66 6.73 -11.59
N THR A 115 12.09 6.03 -12.64
CA THR A 115 11.62 6.29 -14.01
C THR A 115 10.17 5.87 -14.18
N THR A 116 9.79 4.74 -13.59
CA THR A 116 8.40 4.26 -13.61
C THR A 116 7.45 5.27 -12.97
N GLU A 117 7.83 5.83 -11.81
CA GLU A 117 7.06 6.89 -11.16
C GLU A 117 6.96 8.15 -12.03
N ILE A 118 8.05 8.57 -12.66
CA ILE A 118 8.08 9.73 -13.56
C ILE A 118 7.18 9.53 -14.78
N ALA A 119 7.27 8.36 -15.42
CA ALA A 119 6.52 8.08 -16.64
C ALA A 119 5.01 8.01 -16.38
N ALA A 120 4.60 7.39 -15.28
CA ALA A 120 3.20 7.40 -14.85
C ALA A 120 2.71 8.83 -14.56
N PHE A 121 3.57 9.68 -13.99
CA PHE A 121 3.26 11.08 -13.72
C PHE A 121 3.14 11.93 -15.00
N ASP A 122 3.94 11.64 -16.03
CA ASP A 122 3.87 12.32 -17.34
C ASP A 122 2.51 12.11 -18.02
N GLU A 123 2.02 10.87 -18.07
CA GLU A 123 0.69 10.53 -18.60
C GLU A 123 -0.43 11.24 -17.82
N PHE A 124 -0.30 11.29 -16.50
CA PHE A 124 -1.22 12.00 -15.61
C PHE A 124 -1.27 13.51 -15.89
N ILE A 125 -0.11 14.14 -16.05
CA ILE A 125 0.00 15.56 -16.39
C ILE A 125 -0.58 15.84 -17.77
N GLY A 126 -0.41 14.95 -18.73
CA GLY A 126 -1.00 15.09 -20.07
C GLY A 126 -2.51 15.26 -20.03
N LEU A 127 -3.19 14.43 -19.24
CA LEU A 127 -4.65 14.51 -19.04
C LEU A 127 -5.10 15.82 -18.41
N LEU A 128 -4.33 16.37 -17.46
CA LEU A 128 -4.60 17.66 -16.84
C LEU A 128 -4.32 18.85 -17.77
N ALA A 129 -3.35 18.69 -18.67
CA ALA A 129 -2.85 19.76 -19.54
C ALA A 129 -3.56 19.85 -20.90
N GLY A 130 -4.43 18.90 -21.26
CA GLY A 130 -5.23 19.00 -22.49
C GLY A 130 -5.69 17.68 -23.12
N ASP A 131 -5.10 16.54 -22.76
CA ASP A 131 -5.37 15.28 -23.49
C ASP A 131 -6.79 14.73 -23.29
N ALA A 132 -7.50 15.21 -22.27
CA ALA A 132 -8.90 14.92 -22.04
C ALA A 132 -9.84 15.96 -22.69
N GLU A 133 -9.44 16.54 -23.82
CA GLU A 133 -10.27 17.46 -24.61
C GLU A 133 -11.59 16.79 -25.02
N GLY A 134 -12.71 17.50 -24.84
CA GLY A 134 -14.05 16.97 -25.12
C GLY A 134 -14.70 16.18 -23.98
N CYS A 135 -14.05 16.02 -22.83
CA CYS A 135 -14.72 15.54 -21.61
C CYS A 135 -15.17 16.73 -20.75
N ASP A 136 -16.36 16.61 -20.15
CA ASP A 136 -16.86 17.60 -19.20
C ASP A 136 -16.21 17.38 -17.82
N HIS A 137 -15.97 16.11 -17.46
CA HIS A 137 -15.30 15.70 -16.23
C HIS A 137 -14.26 14.60 -16.48
N VAL A 138 -13.16 14.65 -15.73
CA VAL A 138 -12.17 13.59 -15.62
C VAL A 138 -12.08 13.16 -14.15
N VAL A 139 -12.34 11.88 -13.91
CA VAL A 139 -12.33 11.28 -12.58
C VAL A 139 -11.11 10.38 -12.46
N PHE A 140 -10.25 10.66 -11.49
CA PHE A 140 -9.05 9.89 -11.22
C PHE A 140 -9.24 8.99 -10.01
N ASP A 141 -9.13 7.68 -10.22
CA ASP A 141 -8.91 6.70 -9.17
C ASP A 141 -7.41 6.56 -8.93
N THR A 142 -6.93 7.18 -7.85
CA THR A 142 -5.50 7.25 -7.57
C THR A 142 -5.02 6.06 -6.74
N ALA A 143 -3.72 5.78 -6.82
CA ALA A 143 -3.04 4.85 -5.93
C ALA A 143 -3.17 5.26 -4.43
N PRO A 144 -2.73 4.43 -3.48
CA PRO A 144 -2.76 4.78 -2.06
C PRO A 144 -2.02 6.09 -1.75
N THR A 145 -2.53 6.83 -0.75
CA THR A 145 -2.08 8.18 -0.32
C THR A 145 -0.58 8.44 -0.38
N GLY A 146 0.26 7.56 0.18
CA GLY A 146 1.71 7.75 0.20
C GLY A 146 2.35 7.76 -1.19
N HIS A 147 1.85 6.95 -2.13
CA HIS A 147 2.36 6.94 -3.51
C HIS A 147 1.86 8.17 -4.28
N THR A 148 0.58 8.51 -4.16
CA THR A 148 0.00 9.70 -4.79
C THR A 148 0.69 10.97 -4.31
N LEU A 149 0.96 11.09 -3.00
CA LEU A 149 1.70 12.23 -2.44
C LEU A 149 3.15 12.28 -2.91
N ARG A 150 3.83 11.13 -3.02
CA ARG A 150 5.18 11.07 -3.59
C ARG A 150 5.18 11.61 -5.02
N LEU A 151 4.30 11.09 -5.88
CA LEU A 151 4.11 11.56 -7.26
C LEU A 151 3.84 13.07 -7.33
N LEU A 152 2.94 13.58 -6.48
CA LEU A 152 2.56 15.00 -6.42
C LEU A 152 3.61 15.92 -5.77
N SER A 153 4.52 15.37 -4.97
CA SER A 153 5.59 16.12 -4.30
C SER A 153 6.84 16.32 -5.17
N LEU A 154 7.03 15.45 -6.18
CA LEU A 154 8.11 15.56 -7.16
C LEU A 154 8.20 16.99 -7.75
N PRO A 155 7.12 17.64 -8.22
CA PRO A 155 7.15 19.02 -8.69
C PRO A 155 7.95 20.06 -7.87
N LYS A 156 7.93 20.01 -6.53
CA LYS A 156 8.69 20.96 -5.69
C LYS A 156 10.19 20.73 -5.74
N ALA A 157 10.62 19.47 -5.78
CA ALA A 157 12.03 19.13 -5.96
C ALA A 157 12.52 19.49 -7.37
N TRP A 158 11.62 19.65 -8.33
CA TRP A 158 11.96 19.81 -9.74
C TRP A 158 11.85 21.25 -10.23
N THR A 159 10.95 22.07 -9.68
CA THR A 159 10.90 23.51 -9.97
C THR A 159 12.21 24.21 -9.57
N GLY A 160 12.73 23.94 -8.37
CA GLY A 160 14.06 24.42 -7.97
C GLY A 160 15.22 23.81 -8.75
N PHE A 161 15.06 22.58 -9.26
CA PHE A 161 16.09 21.88 -10.05
C PHE A 161 16.14 22.35 -11.52
N LEU A 162 14.98 22.65 -12.11
CA LEU A 162 14.82 23.19 -13.47
C LEU A 162 15.34 24.63 -13.57
N GLU A 163 15.29 25.39 -12.48
CA GLU A 163 15.76 26.78 -12.41
C GLU A 163 17.30 26.90 -12.22
N GLY A 164 18.03 25.81 -11.92
CA GLY A 164 19.40 25.93 -11.39
C GLY A 164 20.50 24.93 -11.81
N ASN A 165 20.24 23.91 -12.64
CA ASN A 165 21.27 22.88 -12.91
C ASN A 165 21.55 22.64 -14.41
N ASP A 166 22.67 23.18 -14.91
CA ASP A 166 23.28 22.84 -16.22
C ASP A 166 24.35 21.74 -16.12
N ARG A 167 24.69 21.25 -14.92
CA ARG A 167 25.68 20.18 -14.70
C ARG A 167 25.08 19.01 -13.94
N GLY A 168 25.07 17.86 -14.60
CA GLY A 168 24.41 16.64 -14.16
C GLY A 168 24.91 16.10 -12.82
N ALA A 169 23.95 15.80 -11.93
CA ALA A 169 24.12 14.84 -10.85
C ALA A 169 23.98 13.42 -11.43
N SER A 170 24.88 12.53 -11.02
CA SER A 170 25.18 11.21 -11.61
C SER A 170 24.03 10.17 -11.59
N CYS A 171 22.85 10.49 -11.07
CA CYS A 171 21.76 9.53 -10.87
C CYS A 171 20.47 9.87 -11.62
N LEU A 172 20.45 10.96 -12.39
CA LEU A 172 19.22 11.51 -12.96
C LEU A 172 19.26 11.52 -14.50
N GLY A 173 19.24 10.34 -15.11
CA GLY A 173 19.02 10.16 -16.55
C GLY A 173 17.69 10.74 -17.13
N PRO A 174 16.58 10.91 -16.38
CA PRO A 174 15.32 11.39 -16.95
C PRO A 174 15.25 12.88 -17.34
N HIS A 175 16.31 13.68 -17.15
CA HIS A 175 16.26 15.14 -17.30
C HIS A 175 15.96 15.67 -18.71
N SER A 176 16.40 14.97 -19.76
CA SER A 176 16.24 15.45 -21.14
C SER A 176 14.78 15.43 -21.61
N GLY A 177 14.03 14.38 -21.27
CA GLY A 177 12.63 14.23 -21.68
C GLY A 177 11.67 15.22 -21.02
N LEU A 178 11.89 15.54 -19.74
CA LEU A 178 11.01 16.45 -18.99
C LEU A 178 11.22 17.93 -19.33
N LYS A 179 12.44 18.34 -19.68
CA LYS A 179 12.72 19.72 -20.12
C LYS A 179 11.98 20.06 -21.43
N MET A 180 11.68 19.06 -22.26
CA MET A 180 10.92 19.23 -23.50
C MET A 180 9.41 19.46 -23.29
N GLN A 181 8.87 19.17 -22.10
CA GLN A 181 7.45 19.33 -21.78
C GLN A 181 7.18 20.24 -20.57
N GLU A 182 8.13 21.11 -20.22
CA GLU A 182 8.03 21.99 -19.05
C GLU A 182 6.74 22.83 -19.03
N GLN A 183 6.32 23.37 -20.17
CA GLN A 183 5.10 24.15 -20.28
C GLN A 183 3.84 23.33 -19.95
N ARG A 184 3.77 22.11 -20.47
CA ARG A 184 2.68 21.16 -20.22
C ARG A 184 2.62 20.77 -18.75
N PHE A 185 3.78 20.52 -18.17
CA PHE A 185 3.94 20.23 -16.75
C PHE A 185 3.44 21.37 -15.86
N ARG A 186 3.88 22.59 -16.14
CA ARG A 186 3.41 23.79 -15.42
C ARG A 186 1.90 24.00 -15.59
N ALA A 187 1.35 23.74 -16.77
CA ALA A 187 -0.10 23.82 -17.00
C ALA A 187 -0.87 22.77 -16.18
N GLY A 188 -0.43 21.51 -16.19
CA GLY A 188 -1.04 20.44 -15.41
C GLY A 188 -1.02 20.71 -13.91
N LEU A 189 0.10 21.20 -13.37
CA LEU A 189 0.20 21.58 -11.95
C LEU A 189 -0.68 22.77 -11.58
N ARG A 190 -0.80 23.76 -12.47
CA ARG A 190 -1.72 24.89 -12.25
C ARG A 190 -3.17 24.41 -12.22
N ALA A 191 -3.57 23.54 -13.13
CA ALA A 191 -4.92 22.96 -13.15
C ALA A 191 -5.19 22.14 -11.89
N LEU A 192 -4.20 21.38 -11.40
CA LEU A 192 -4.31 20.59 -10.18
C LEU A 192 -4.48 21.48 -8.93
N ALA A 193 -3.73 22.59 -8.85
CA ALA A 193 -3.79 23.53 -7.73
C ALA A 193 -4.97 24.49 -7.78
N ASP A 194 -5.64 24.62 -8.93
CA ASP A 194 -6.78 25.52 -9.11
C ASP A 194 -8.05 24.91 -8.47
N PRO A 195 -8.59 25.52 -7.38
CA PRO A 195 -9.77 25.00 -6.69
C PRO A 195 -11.04 25.08 -7.55
N GLY A 196 -11.08 25.91 -8.60
CA GLY A 196 -12.18 25.98 -9.55
C GLY A 196 -12.18 24.84 -10.57
N GLN A 197 -11.03 24.21 -10.80
CA GLN A 197 -10.86 23.12 -11.77
C GLN A 197 -10.72 21.75 -11.11
N THR A 198 -10.18 21.69 -9.90
CA THR A 198 -9.84 20.44 -9.23
C THR A 198 -10.45 20.35 -7.84
N THR A 199 -11.02 19.17 -7.52
CA THR A 199 -11.36 18.79 -6.15
C THR A 199 -10.67 17.48 -5.79
N ILE A 200 -10.06 17.44 -4.61
CA ILE A 200 -9.51 16.22 -4.02
C ILE A 200 -10.53 15.61 -3.05
N VAL A 201 -10.94 14.38 -3.32
CA VAL A 201 -11.85 13.58 -2.49
C VAL A 201 -11.03 12.61 -1.65
N LEU A 202 -10.91 12.92 -0.36
CA LEU A 202 -10.30 12.06 0.66
C LEU A 202 -11.31 10.97 1.06
N VAL A 203 -11.08 9.76 0.58
CA VAL A 203 -11.88 8.58 0.94
C VAL A 203 -11.29 7.93 2.18
N THR A 204 -12.14 7.69 3.18
CA THR A 204 -11.77 7.01 4.41
C THR A 204 -12.88 6.07 4.88
N ARG A 205 -12.64 5.34 5.98
CA ARG A 205 -13.67 4.58 6.70
C ARG A 205 -13.80 5.13 8.12
N ALA A 206 -14.89 4.78 8.79
CA ALA A 206 -15.08 5.03 10.23
C ALA A 206 -14.13 4.13 11.06
N ASP A 207 -12.82 4.34 10.91
CA ASP A 207 -11.75 3.62 11.58
C ASP A 207 -10.69 4.63 12.00
N ALA A 208 -10.20 4.52 13.24
CA ALA A 208 -9.30 5.54 13.80
C ALA A 208 -7.97 5.66 13.03
N ALA A 209 -7.42 4.54 12.53
CA ALA A 209 -6.18 4.57 11.76
C ALA A 209 -6.41 5.16 10.35
N ALA A 210 -7.53 4.83 9.71
CA ALA A 210 -7.92 5.41 8.42
C ALA A 210 -8.17 6.92 8.52
N LEU A 211 -8.81 7.39 9.60
CA LEU A 211 -9.04 8.82 9.84
C LEU A 211 -7.74 9.58 10.12
N ARG A 212 -6.82 9.03 10.93
CA ARG A 212 -5.50 9.65 11.15
C ARG A 212 -4.70 9.75 9.85
N GLU A 213 -4.70 8.70 9.04
CA GLU A 213 -4.02 8.70 7.75
C GLU A 213 -4.62 9.74 6.80
N ALA A 214 -5.96 9.82 6.72
CA ALA A 214 -6.62 10.85 5.91
C ALA A 214 -6.30 12.28 6.41
N ALA A 215 -6.17 12.48 7.73
CA ALA A 215 -5.82 13.78 8.31
C ALA A 215 -4.37 14.18 8.00
N ARG A 216 -3.45 13.22 8.01
CA ARG A 216 -2.06 13.42 7.58
C ARG A 216 -2.00 13.80 6.10
N THR A 217 -2.66 13.02 5.24
CA THR A 217 -2.74 13.30 3.81
C THR A 217 -3.37 14.65 3.52
N HIS A 218 -4.43 15.03 4.24
CA HIS A 218 -5.04 16.34 4.13
C HIS A 218 -4.01 17.47 4.32
N GLY A 219 -3.20 17.41 5.40
CA GLY A 219 -2.14 18.38 5.67
C GLY A 219 -1.09 18.42 4.57
N GLU A 220 -0.60 17.27 4.12
CA GLU A 220 0.42 17.20 3.07
C GLU A 220 -0.09 17.74 1.72
N LEU A 221 -1.35 17.49 1.37
CA LEU A 221 -1.98 18.06 0.18
C LEU A 221 -2.17 19.58 0.30
N LEU A 222 -2.49 20.09 1.50
CA LEU A 222 -2.56 21.54 1.74
C LEU A 222 -1.19 22.19 1.54
N ASP A 223 -0.12 21.56 2.03
CA ASP A 223 1.24 22.07 1.84
C ASP A 223 1.64 22.10 0.36
N LEU A 224 1.05 21.24 -0.48
CA LEU A 224 1.21 21.23 -1.94
C LEU A 224 0.31 22.25 -2.67
N GLY A 225 -0.52 23.01 -1.95
CA GLY A 225 -1.45 24.00 -2.52
C GLY A 225 -2.80 23.41 -2.97
N LEU A 226 -3.05 22.13 -2.72
CA LEU A 226 -4.27 21.43 -3.12
C LEU A 226 -5.35 21.65 -2.06
N SER A 227 -5.93 22.85 -2.06
CA SER A 227 -6.81 23.34 -0.98
C SER A 227 -8.28 22.93 -1.09
N ASN A 228 -8.78 22.65 -2.30
CA ASN A 228 -10.17 22.23 -2.49
C ASN A 228 -10.34 20.74 -2.20
N GLN A 229 -10.48 20.41 -0.92
CA GLN A 229 -10.59 19.04 -0.43
C GLN A 229 -11.98 18.74 0.15
N ARG A 230 -12.43 17.50 -0.02
CA ARG A 230 -13.67 16.96 0.56
C ARG A 230 -13.39 15.62 1.21
N LEU A 231 -14.17 15.27 2.23
CA LEU A 231 -14.06 13.98 2.92
C LEU A 231 -15.27 13.09 2.61
N VAL A 232 -15.02 11.88 2.13
CA VAL A 232 -16.04 10.84 1.98
C VAL A 232 -15.74 9.71 2.96
N ILE A 233 -16.64 9.53 3.92
CA ILE A 233 -16.57 8.43 4.90
C ILE A 233 -17.39 7.28 4.33
N ASN A 234 -16.68 6.31 3.75
CA ASN A 234 -17.28 5.17 3.08
C ASN A 234 -17.60 4.04 4.07
N ALA A 235 -18.53 3.18 3.65
CA ALA A 235 -18.89 1.95 4.35
C ALA A 235 -19.26 2.15 5.82
N VAL A 236 -20.01 3.23 6.13
CA VAL A 236 -20.51 3.48 7.49
C VAL A 236 -21.48 2.38 7.88
N PHE A 237 -21.10 1.56 8.84
CA PHE A 237 -21.90 0.45 9.31
C PHE A 237 -22.92 0.89 10.36
N ARG A 238 -24.12 0.30 10.29
CA ARG A 238 -25.15 0.36 11.33
C ARG A 238 -25.71 -1.04 11.50
N ALA A 239 -25.74 -1.54 12.73
CA ALA A 239 -26.31 -2.83 13.04
C ALA A 239 -27.81 -2.83 12.74
N ALA A 240 -28.31 -3.89 12.12
CA ALA A 240 -29.73 -3.99 11.76
C ALA A 240 -30.61 -4.33 12.97
N ALA A 241 -30.05 -4.98 14.00
CA ALA A 241 -30.76 -5.35 15.22
C ALA A 241 -29.83 -5.37 16.44
N ALA A 242 -30.40 -5.14 17.62
CA ALA A 242 -29.72 -5.36 18.89
C ALA A 242 -29.57 -6.87 19.18
N GLY A 243 -28.45 -7.30 19.76
CA GLY A 243 -28.22 -8.68 20.19
C GLY A 243 -27.06 -9.40 19.49
N ASP A 244 -26.48 -8.81 18.44
CA ASP A 244 -25.24 -9.29 17.85
C ASP A 244 -24.04 -8.51 18.45
N ALA A 245 -23.19 -9.20 19.20
CA ALA A 245 -22.04 -8.59 19.88
C ALA A 245 -20.97 -8.09 18.89
N VAL A 246 -20.80 -8.76 17.75
CA VAL A 246 -19.85 -8.37 16.70
C VAL A 246 -20.35 -7.11 16.00
N ALA A 247 -21.61 -7.10 15.55
CA ALA A 247 -22.21 -5.94 14.91
C ALA A 247 -22.28 -4.73 15.86
N GLY A 248 -22.71 -4.94 17.10
CA GLY A 248 -22.74 -3.90 18.12
C GLY A 248 -21.36 -3.28 18.38
N ALA A 249 -20.31 -4.11 18.47
CA ALA A 249 -18.95 -3.64 18.64
C ALA A 249 -18.42 -2.92 17.38
N LEU A 250 -18.69 -3.42 16.18
CA LEU A 250 -18.28 -2.80 14.93
C LEU A 250 -18.90 -1.41 14.76
N GLN A 251 -20.20 -1.27 15.06
CA GLN A 251 -20.87 0.03 15.08
C GLN A 251 -20.27 0.97 16.13
N ALA A 252 -20.09 0.49 17.36
CA ALA A 252 -19.54 1.31 18.46
C ALA A 252 -18.12 1.81 18.16
N LEU A 253 -17.25 0.96 17.61
CA LEU A 253 -15.90 1.35 17.18
C LEU A 253 -15.94 2.42 16.08
N GLY A 254 -16.85 2.29 15.12
CA GLY A 254 -17.05 3.28 14.07
C GLY A 254 -17.52 4.62 14.64
N GLU A 255 -18.50 4.62 15.53
CA GLU A 255 -19.00 5.82 16.20
C GLU A 255 -17.92 6.50 17.06
N GLN A 256 -17.15 5.72 17.81
CA GLN A 256 -16.01 6.22 18.58
C GLN A 256 -14.94 6.86 17.68
N ALA A 257 -14.59 6.22 16.56
CA ALA A 257 -13.63 6.76 15.60
C ALA A 257 -14.12 8.08 15.00
N LEU A 258 -15.41 8.17 14.66
CA LEU A 258 -16.02 9.39 14.14
C LEU A 258 -16.10 10.50 15.18
N ALA A 259 -16.38 10.18 16.44
CA ALA A 259 -16.39 11.13 17.55
C ALA A 259 -14.97 11.66 17.86
N ALA A 260 -13.96 10.81 17.71
CA ALA A 260 -12.55 11.14 17.89
C ALA A 260 -11.85 11.60 16.59
N MET A 261 -12.62 12.01 15.58
CA MET A 261 -12.07 12.44 14.30
C MET A 261 -11.13 13.64 14.49
N PRO A 262 -9.95 13.66 13.83
CA PRO A 262 -9.06 14.82 13.88
C PRO A 262 -9.75 16.11 13.44
N ALA A 263 -9.54 17.19 14.19
CA ALA A 263 -10.21 18.47 13.95
C ALA A 263 -9.97 19.02 12.53
N SER A 264 -8.79 18.76 11.96
CA SER A 264 -8.45 19.15 10.59
C SER A 264 -9.39 18.52 9.55
N LEU A 265 -9.82 17.27 9.76
CA LEU A 265 -10.79 16.61 8.90
C LEU A 265 -12.22 17.03 9.18
N ALA A 266 -12.56 17.26 10.46
CA ALA A 266 -13.92 17.63 10.86
C ALA A 266 -14.40 18.94 10.20
N GLY A 267 -13.47 19.84 9.86
CA GLY A 267 -13.75 21.10 9.15
C GLY A 267 -14.03 20.95 7.65
N LEU A 268 -13.78 19.78 7.04
CA LEU A 268 -14.00 19.57 5.61
C LEU A 268 -15.48 19.33 5.27
N PRO A 269 -15.92 19.69 4.06
CA PRO A 269 -17.20 19.23 3.52
C PRO A 269 -17.24 17.69 3.50
N GLN A 270 -18.31 17.12 4.04
CA GLN A 270 -18.38 15.69 4.34
C GLN A 270 -19.60 15.02 3.72
N ASP A 271 -19.36 13.85 3.13
CA ASP A 271 -20.40 12.91 2.74
C ASP A 271 -20.18 11.56 3.44
N ARG A 272 -21.28 10.86 3.75
CA ARG A 272 -21.24 9.52 4.36
C ARG A 272 -21.95 8.53 3.45
N VAL A 273 -21.27 7.43 3.13
CA VAL A 273 -21.83 6.34 2.32
C VAL A 273 -22.04 5.14 3.24
N PRO A 274 -23.27 4.58 3.33
CA PRO A 274 -23.53 3.42 4.19
C PRO A 274 -22.83 2.17 3.66
N LEU A 275 -22.49 1.23 4.55
CA LEU A 275 -22.06 -0.10 4.12
C LEU A 275 -23.20 -0.77 3.34
N ARG A 276 -22.89 -1.29 2.14
CA ARG A 276 -23.85 -2.00 1.31
C ARG A 276 -23.71 -3.52 1.46
N PRO A 277 -24.80 -4.30 1.30
CA PRO A 277 -24.80 -5.76 1.47
C PRO A 277 -24.19 -6.52 0.29
N PHE A 278 -23.95 -5.86 -0.84
CA PHE A 278 -23.44 -6.44 -2.07
C PHE A 278 -21.99 -6.03 -2.33
N ASP A 279 -21.31 -6.79 -3.19
CA ASP A 279 -20.01 -6.41 -3.75
C ASP A 279 -20.18 -5.39 -4.88
N MET A 280 -19.19 -4.52 -5.05
CA MET A 280 -19.24 -3.39 -5.98
C MET A 280 -18.86 -3.79 -7.41
N VAL A 281 -19.38 -4.92 -7.90
CA VAL A 281 -19.06 -5.45 -9.23
C VAL A 281 -20.23 -5.19 -10.17
N GLY A 282 -19.94 -4.58 -11.31
CA GLY A 282 -20.90 -4.26 -12.36
C GLY A 282 -21.63 -2.93 -12.14
N LEU A 283 -22.14 -2.37 -13.24
CA LEU A 283 -22.82 -1.08 -13.26
C LEU A 283 -24.05 -0.99 -12.33
N PRO A 284 -24.91 -2.02 -12.18
CA PRO A 284 -26.05 -1.94 -11.26
C PRO A 284 -25.63 -1.74 -9.80
N ALA A 285 -24.59 -2.46 -9.34
CA ALA A 285 -24.08 -2.32 -7.98
C ALA A 285 -23.44 -0.94 -7.75
N LEU A 286 -22.72 -0.43 -8.75
CA LEU A 286 -22.11 0.90 -8.71
C LEU A 286 -23.15 2.03 -8.66
N ARG A 287 -24.24 1.94 -9.43
CA ARG A 287 -25.36 2.88 -9.35
C ARG A 287 -26.03 2.83 -7.97
N ALA A 288 -26.26 1.62 -7.46
CA ALA A 288 -26.86 1.40 -6.15
C ALA A 288 -25.99 1.92 -4.99
N LEU A 289 -24.67 2.09 -5.17
CA LEU A 289 -23.77 2.60 -4.14
C LEU A 289 -24.21 4.00 -3.66
N LEU A 290 -24.54 4.90 -4.58
CA LEU A 290 -24.87 6.31 -4.28
C LEU A 290 -26.38 6.58 -4.14
N ASP A 291 -27.20 5.59 -4.48
CA ASP A 291 -28.66 5.66 -4.37
C ASP A 291 -29.11 5.46 -2.91
N PRO A 292 -29.71 6.48 -2.26
CA PRO A 292 -30.21 6.34 -0.89
C PRO A 292 -31.41 5.38 -0.79
N ALA A 293 -32.15 5.15 -1.87
CA ALA A 293 -33.32 4.27 -1.94
C ALA A 293 -33.01 2.86 -2.44
N ALA A 294 -31.74 2.56 -2.76
CA ALA A 294 -31.33 1.22 -3.13
C ALA A 294 -31.55 0.26 -1.96
N GLU A 295 -32.71 -0.40 -1.96
CA GLU A 295 -33.01 -1.52 -1.10
C GLU A 295 -32.11 -2.70 -1.46
N PRO A 296 -31.73 -3.53 -0.48
CA PRO A 296 -31.01 -4.76 -0.77
C PRO A 296 -31.82 -5.59 -1.77
N ALA A 297 -31.18 -6.11 -2.82
CA ALA A 297 -31.60 -7.42 -3.29
C ALA A 297 -31.58 -8.35 -2.07
N ARG A 298 -32.67 -9.10 -1.82
CA ARG A 298 -32.73 -10.04 -0.70
C ARG A 298 -31.45 -10.87 -0.70
N PRO A 299 -30.62 -10.81 0.37
CA PRO A 299 -29.42 -11.61 0.38
C PRO A 299 -29.82 -13.07 0.22
N ALA A 300 -29.11 -13.79 -0.64
CA ALA A 300 -29.17 -15.24 -0.60
C ALA A 300 -28.86 -15.67 0.86
N PRO A 301 -29.51 -16.71 1.39
CA PRO A 301 -29.17 -17.22 2.70
C PRO A 301 -27.65 -17.42 2.75
N PRO A 302 -26.98 -17.04 3.86
CA PRO A 302 -25.54 -17.15 3.94
C PRO A 302 -25.16 -18.59 3.58
N PRO A 303 -24.10 -18.81 2.78
CA PRO A 303 -23.60 -20.16 2.58
C PRO A 303 -23.41 -20.78 3.97
N ALA A 304 -23.79 -22.05 4.11
CA ALA A 304 -23.46 -22.84 5.28
C ALA A 304 -21.97 -22.65 5.58
N ALA A 305 -21.62 -22.63 6.87
CA ALA A 305 -20.30 -22.42 7.47
C ALA A 305 -19.15 -22.51 6.46
N LEU A 306 -18.24 -21.54 6.51
CA LEU A 306 -17.05 -21.43 5.66
C LEU A 306 -16.57 -22.80 5.12
N PRO A 307 -16.12 -22.92 3.86
CA PRO A 307 -15.63 -24.19 3.33
C PRO A 307 -14.27 -24.59 3.97
N GLY A 308 -14.27 -25.66 4.78
CA GLY A 308 -13.07 -26.42 5.22
C GLY A 308 -12.38 -25.95 6.51
N GLN A 309 -11.95 -26.86 7.39
CA GLN A 309 -11.22 -26.55 8.64
C GLN A 309 -10.08 -25.52 8.45
N TRP A 310 -10.29 -24.26 8.84
CA TRP A 310 -9.21 -23.25 8.87
C TRP A 310 -8.33 -23.49 10.08
N GLN A 311 -7.04 -23.23 9.92
CA GLN A 311 -6.12 -23.32 11.03
C GLN A 311 -6.08 -21.97 11.78
N PRO A 312 -6.19 -21.97 13.11
CA PRO A 312 -6.02 -20.75 13.91
C PRO A 312 -4.55 -20.31 13.94
N LEU A 313 -4.29 -19.06 14.34
CA LEU A 313 -2.94 -18.50 14.41
C LEU A 313 -1.97 -19.31 15.28
N ARG A 314 -2.47 -19.99 16.33
CA ARG A 314 -1.66 -20.91 17.15
C ARG A 314 -0.98 -22.02 16.37
N ALA A 315 -1.62 -22.56 15.33
CA ALA A 315 -1.03 -23.62 14.54
C ALA A 315 0.21 -23.11 13.77
N LEU A 316 0.18 -21.85 13.31
CA LEU A 316 1.35 -21.20 12.74
C LEU A 316 2.44 -20.99 13.78
N ALA A 317 2.08 -20.51 14.98
CA ALA A 317 3.05 -20.32 16.06
C ALA A 317 3.72 -21.64 16.49
N ASP A 318 2.95 -22.73 16.55
CA ASP A 318 3.44 -24.09 16.84
C ASP A 318 4.39 -24.59 15.75
N GLU A 319 4.03 -24.41 14.47
CA GLU A 319 4.88 -24.81 13.34
C GLU A 319 6.20 -24.02 13.32
N LEU A 320 6.15 -22.72 13.63
CA LEU A 320 7.35 -21.89 13.76
C LEU A 320 8.20 -22.31 14.96
N ALA A 321 7.58 -22.61 16.10
CA ALA A 321 8.25 -23.02 17.34
C ALA A 321 8.92 -24.40 17.26
N ALA A 322 8.63 -25.20 16.23
CA ALA A 322 9.34 -26.46 15.96
C ALA A 322 10.84 -26.24 15.69
N LYS A 323 11.25 -25.03 15.30
CA LYS A 323 12.65 -24.61 15.23
C LYS A 323 13.06 -23.85 16.49
N ASP A 324 14.36 -23.76 16.76
CA ASP A 324 14.88 -22.99 17.91
C ASP A 324 15.21 -21.53 17.56
N ARG A 325 15.35 -21.23 16.28
CA ARG A 325 15.74 -19.92 15.76
C ARG A 325 15.26 -19.76 14.33
N GLY A 326 15.24 -18.52 13.85
CA GLY A 326 14.89 -18.20 12.48
C GLY A 326 14.38 -16.78 12.33
N LEU A 327 14.34 -16.30 11.10
CA LEU A 327 13.74 -15.03 10.73
C LEU A 327 12.29 -15.27 10.33
N VAL A 328 11.36 -14.54 10.95
CA VAL A 328 9.95 -14.48 10.56
C VAL A 328 9.68 -13.05 10.08
N MET A 329 9.35 -12.88 8.80
CA MET A 329 8.98 -11.57 8.27
C MET A 329 7.49 -11.52 7.99
N VAL A 330 6.79 -10.57 8.61
CA VAL A 330 5.36 -10.36 8.44
C VAL A 330 5.15 -9.25 7.44
N MET A 331 4.63 -9.62 6.27
CA MET A 331 4.52 -8.76 5.08
C MET A 331 3.07 -8.61 4.64
N GLY A 332 2.79 -7.57 3.85
CA GLY A 332 1.44 -7.25 3.38
C GLY A 332 1.20 -5.74 3.26
N LYS A 333 0.00 -5.36 2.83
CA LYS A 333 -0.34 -3.95 2.62
C LYS A 333 -0.53 -3.18 3.92
N GLY A 334 -0.62 -1.85 3.82
CA GLY A 334 -0.89 -0.99 4.97
C GLY A 334 -2.29 -1.25 5.54
N GLY A 335 -2.40 -1.52 6.84
CA GLY A 335 -3.70 -1.68 7.52
C GLY A 335 -4.30 -3.09 7.58
N VAL A 336 -3.69 -4.08 6.95
CA VAL A 336 -4.13 -5.50 7.04
C VAL A 336 -3.86 -6.14 8.42
N GLY A 337 -3.11 -5.44 9.29
CA GLY A 337 -2.84 -5.88 10.67
C GLY A 337 -1.49 -6.58 10.88
N LYS A 338 -0.49 -6.36 10.01
CA LYS A 338 0.87 -6.92 10.13
C LYS A 338 1.47 -6.78 11.52
N THR A 339 1.51 -5.57 12.06
CA THR A 339 2.03 -5.26 13.39
C THR A 339 1.36 -6.09 14.49
N THR A 340 0.04 -6.27 14.39
CA THR A 340 -0.73 -7.11 15.34
C THR A 340 -0.36 -8.58 15.21
N ILE A 341 -0.28 -9.11 13.98
CA ILE A 341 0.11 -10.50 13.74
C ILE A 341 1.57 -10.76 14.15
N ALA A 342 2.48 -9.84 13.85
CA ALA A 342 3.88 -9.91 14.25
C ALA A 342 4.02 -9.92 15.78
N ALA A 343 3.32 -9.02 16.47
CA ALA A 343 3.29 -8.99 17.94
C ALA A 343 2.68 -10.28 18.53
N ALA A 344 1.57 -10.77 17.98
CA ALA A 344 0.93 -12.00 18.42
C ALA A 344 1.87 -13.22 18.25
N LEU A 345 2.51 -13.37 17.09
CA LEU A 345 3.49 -14.44 16.84
C LEU A 345 4.71 -14.32 17.78
N ALA A 346 5.21 -13.10 18.01
CA ALA A 346 6.34 -12.89 18.90
C ALA A 346 6.02 -13.25 20.36
N VAL A 347 4.84 -12.86 20.84
CA VAL A 347 4.33 -13.24 22.18
C VAL A 347 4.10 -14.75 22.27
N ALA A 348 3.54 -15.36 21.23
CA ALA A 348 3.27 -16.80 21.16
C ALA A 348 4.57 -17.63 21.18
N LEU A 349 5.61 -17.20 20.45
CA LEU A 349 6.93 -17.83 20.45
C LEU A 349 7.64 -17.67 21.80
N ALA A 350 7.57 -16.48 22.41
CA ALA A 350 8.13 -16.24 23.74
C ALA A 350 7.42 -17.08 24.82
N ALA A 351 6.10 -17.22 24.75
CA ALA A 351 5.33 -18.08 25.63
C ALA A 351 5.71 -19.57 25.51
N ARG A 352 6.20 -19.99 24.34
CA ARG A 352 6.75 -21.33 24.07
C ARG A 352 8.23 -21.46 24.46
N GLY A 353 8.75 -20.52 25.25
CA GLY A 353 10.11 -20.56 25.79
C GLY A 353 11.20 -20.15 24.80
N LYS A 354 10.85 -19.61 23.62
CA LYS A 354 11.84 -19.16 22.64
C LYS A 354 12.36 -17.76 22.99
N THR A 355 13.62 -17.49 22.66
CA THR A 355 14.17 -16.12 22.71
C THR A 355 13.75 -15.40 21.43
N VAL A 356 13.07 -14.27 21.57
CA VAL A 356 12.46 -13.55 20.46
C VAL A 356 12.90 -12.09 20.45
N HIS A 357 13.27 -11.59 19.28
CA HIS A 357 13.45 -10.18 19.01
C HIS A 357 12.39 -9.71 18.01
N LEU A 358 11.45 -8.90 18.47
CA LEU A 358 10.47 -8.21 17.63
C LEU A 358 11.01 -6.85 17.20
N SER A 359 11.02 -6.58 15.90
CA SER A 359 11.39 -5.28 15.35
C SER A 359 10.39 -4.84 14.28
N THR A 360 10.24 -3.53 14.08
CA THR A 360 9.47 -2.96 12.96
C THR A 360 10.34 -2.06 12.09
N THR A 361 10.09 -2.08 10.78
CA THR A 361 10.59 -1.08 9.82
C THR A 361 9.53 -0.03 9.47
N ASP A 362 8.32 -0.14 10.00
CA ASP A 362 7.24 0.82 9.76
C ASP A 362 7.35 2.01 10.74
N PRO A 363 7.58 3.24 10.26
CA PRO A 363 7.68 4.40 11.14
C PRO A 363 6.36 4.74 11.86
N ALA A 364 5.22 4.25 11.36
CA ALA A 364 3.91 4.44 11.98
C ALA A 364 3.51 3.28 12.91
N ALA A 365 4.31 2.21 13.00
CA ALA A 365 4.01 1.08 13.88
C ALA A 365 4.27 1.44 15.35
N HIS A 366 3.21 1.47 16.14
CA HIS A 366 3.28 1.62 17.60
C HIS A 366 3.39 0.25 18.28
N LEU A 367 4.49 -0.48 18.07
CA LEU A 367 4.71 -1.80 18.71
C LEU A 367 4.57 -1.77 20.24
N ALA A 368 5.10 -0.71 20.88
CA ALA A 368 4.97 -0.51 22.33
C ALA A 368 3.51 -0.31 22.77
N GLY A 369 2.72 0.39 21.95
CA GLY A 369 1.28 0.59 22.19
C GLY A 369 0.45 -0.68 21.92
N THR A 370 0.91 -1.59 21.07
CA THR A 370 0.23 -2.88 20.83
C THR A 370 0.49 -3.90 21.94
N LEU A 371 1.70 -3.91 22.53
CA LEU A 371 2.09 -4.88 23.56
C LEU A 371 1.68 -4.49 24.98
N GLU A 372 1.69 -3.19 25.34
CA GLU A 372 1.39 -2.68 26.69
C GLU A 372 2.01 -3.49 27.84
N GLY A 373 3.33 -3.72 27.79
CA GLY A 373 4.06 -4.42 28.84
C GLY A 373 5.34 -5.09 28.36
N SER A 374 5.97 -5.88 29.24
CA SER A 374 7.17 -6.67 28.94
C SER A 374 6.87 -8.16 29.06
N VAL A 375 7.34 -8.95 28.09
CA VAL A 375 7.29 -10.42 28.15
C VAL A 375 8.70 -10.96 28.37
N PRO A 376 8.95 -11.83 29.37
CA PRO A 376 10.24 -12.47 29.53
C PRO A 376 10.66 -13.22 28.24
N GLY A 377 11.90 -13.02 27.79
CA GLY A 377 12.40 -13.63 26.56
C GLY A 377 12.00 -12.89 25.27
N LEU A 378 11.22 -11.81 25.34
CA LEU A 378 10.88 -10.95 24.20
C LEU A 378 11.57 -9.59 24.32
N ARG A 379 12.45 -9.29 23.36
CA ARG A 379 13.00 -7.95 23.14
C ARG A 379 12.23 -7.25 22.03
N VAL A 380 11.96 -5.96 22.20
CA VAL A 380 11.27 -5.13 21.21
C VAL A 380 12.17 -3.95 20.85
N ASP A 381 12.61 -3.88 19.60
CA ASP A 381 13.35 -2.74 19.06
C ASP A 381 12.57 -2.12 17.87
N ARG A 382 13.06 -1.00 17.35
CA ARG A 382 12.55 -0.35 16.15
C ARG A 382 13.71 0.12 15.30
N ILE A 383 13.58 -0.02 13.98
CA ILE A 383 14.46 0.63 13.01
C ILE A 383 13.86 2.00 12.74
N ASP A 384 14.47 3.04 13.31
CA ASP A 384 14.08 4.43 13.07
C ASP A 384 14.91 4.98 11.89
N PRO A 385 14.28 5.30 10.74
CA PRO A 385 14.99 5.80 9.57
C PRO A 385 15.85 7.01 9.88
N ALA A 386 15.34 8.01 10.60
CA ALA A 386 16.08 9.24 10.88
C ALA A 386 17.32 8.96 11.76
N ALA A 387 17.16 8.13 12.79
CA ALA A 387 18.25 7.77 13.68
C ALA A 387 19.31 6.90 12.96
N GLU A 388 18.90 5.95 12.11
CA GLU A 388 19.84 5.11 11.36
C GLU A 388 20.55 5.91 10.26
N THR A 389 19.87 6.83 9.58
CA THR A 389 20.48 7.77 8.63
C THR A 389 21.54 8.60 9.32
N GLN A 390 21.24 9.21 10.47
CA GLN A 390 22.23 9.98 11.23
C GLN A 390 23.45 9.15 11.63
N ARG A 391 23.24 7.91 12.09
CA ARG A 391 24.34 6.96 12.39
C ARG A 391 25.17 6.64 11.16
N TYR A 392 24.53 6.42 10.02
CA TYR A 392 25.21 6.13 8.76
C TYR A 392 26.01 7.33 8.26
N VAL A 393 25.41 8.52 8.23
CA VAL A 393 26.07 9.79 7.89
C VAL A 393 27.29 10.02 8.77
N ALA A 394 27.14 9.89 10.09
CA ALA A 394 28.24 10.05 11.04
C ALA A 394 29.39 9.07 10.76
N LYS A 395 29.08 7.80 10.45
CA LYS A 395 30.05 6.78 10.09
C LYS A 395 30.80 7.12 8.79
N ILE A 396 30.09 7.53 7.74
CA ILE A 396 30.72 7.89 6.45
C ILE A 396 31.55 9.17 6.59
N MET A 397 31.05 10.17 7.32
CA MET A 397 31.79 11.39 7.59
C MET A 397 33.08 11.12 8.38
N ALA A 398 33.06 10.19 9.34
CA ALA A 398 34.26 9.78 10.06
C ALA A 398 35.27 9.01 9.17
N ALA A 399 34.78 8.20 8.22
CA ALA A 399 35.63 7.36 7.37
C ALA A 399 36.19 8.11 6.15
N ARG A 400 35.34 8.85 5.43
CA ARG A 400 35.68 9.53 4.15
C ARG A 400 35.88 11.03 4.31
N GLY A 401 35.35 11.64 5.38
CA GLY A 401 35.51 13.07 5.66
C GLY A 401 36.81 13.42 6.39
N ARG A 402 37.64 12.42 6.72
CA ARG A 402 38.90 12.62 7.45
C ARG A 402 39.96 13.35 6.62
N ASP A 403 40.05 13.01 5.34
CA ASP A 403 41.09 13.50 4.43
C ASP A 403 40.58 14.62 3.49
N LEU A 404 39.37 15.14 3.76
CA LEU A 404 38.74 16.22 3.00
C LEU A 404 38.91 17.56 3.72
N ASP A 405 39.09 18.63 2.94
CA ASP A 405 39.03 20.01 3.44
C ASP A 405 37.58 20.41 3.80
N GLU A 406 37.40 21.61 4.34
CA GLU A 406 36.09 22.07 4.82
C GLU A 406 35.04 22.10 3.70
N ALA A 407 35.44 22.52 2.50
CA ALA A 407 34.58 22.54 1.31
C ALA A 407 34.21 21.10 0.86
N GLY A 408 35.17 20.18 0.81
CA GLY A 408 34.95 18.78 0.48
C GLY A 408 34.06 18.05 1.49
N ARG A 409 34.20 18.37 2.79
CA ARG A 409 33.32 17.84 3.85
C ARG A 409 31.90 18.37 3.73
N ALA A 410 31.71 19.64 3.37
CA ALA A 410 30.40 20.22 3.13
C ALA A 410 29.71 19.58 1.91
N LEU A 411 30.45 19.34 0.83
CA LEU A 411 29.94 18.67 -0.37
C LEU A 411 29.52 17.22 -0.07
N LEU A 412 30.35 16.47 0.68
CA LEU A 412 30.03 15.10 1.09
C LEU A 412 28.80 15.05 1.99
N LEU A 413 28.64 16.01 2.90
CA LEU A 413 27.47 16.08 3.77
C LEU A 413 26.19 16.35 2.96
N GLU A 414 26.26 17.17 1.92
CA GLU A 414 25.12 17.46 1.05
C GLU A 414 24.71 16.24 0.23
N ASP A 415 25.68 15.49 -0.31
CA ASP A 415 25.41 14.20 -0.99
C ASP A 415 24.74 13.19 -0.05
N LEU A 416 25.21 13.11 1.20
CA LEU A 416 24.65 12.25 2.23
C LEU A 416 23.26 12.68 2.76
N ARG A 417 22.75 13.85 2.34
CA ARG A 417 21.35 14.27 2.61
C ARG A 417 20.37 13.77 1.54
N SER A 418 20.86 13.10 0.50
CA SER A 418 20.02 12.48 -0.52
C SER A 418 19.08 11.42 0.07
N PRO A 419 17.84 11.30 -0.44
CA PRO A 419 16.92 10.21 -0.07
C PRO A 419 17.52 8.81 -0.20
N CYS A 420 18.43 8.59 -1.16
CA CYS A 420 19.12 7.32 -1.35
C CYS A 420 19.96 6.91 -0.13
N THR A 421 20.49 7.89 0.64
CA THR A 421 21.31 7.63 1.83
C THR A 421 20.48 7.04 2.96
N GLU A 422 19.23 7.51 3.11
CA GLU A 422 18.29 6.95 4.08
C GLU A 422 17.98 5.48 3.77
N GLU A 423 17.69 5.16 2.50
CA GLU A 423 17.41 3.80 2.05
C GLU A 423 18.57 2.85 2.36
N VAL A 424 19.81 3.28 2.10
CA VAL A 424 21.02 2.51 2.42
C VAL A 424 21.22 2.34 3.92
N ALA A 425 20.98 3.39 4.72
CA ALA A 425 21.12 3.35 6.17
C ALA A 425 20.11 2.38 6.81
N VAL A 426 18.84 2.47 6.41
CA VAL A 426 17.76 1.56 6.84
C VAL A 426 18.09 0.13 6.42
N PHE A 427 18.63 -0.08 5.21
CA PHE A 427 19.05 -1.41 4.74
C PHE A 427 20.17 -2.02 5.60
N HIS A 428 21.16 -1.23 6.03
CA HIS A 428 22.20 -1.72 6.94
C HIS A 428 21.63 -2.10 8.31
N ALA A 429 20.72 -1.29 8.86
CA ALA A 429 20.03 -1.60 10.10
C ALA A 429 19.20 -2.88 10.01
N PHE A 430 18.45 -3.03 8.93
CA PHE A 430 17.70 -4.24 8.58
C PHE A 430 18.62 -5.47 8.50
N SER A 431 19.74 -5.37 7.76
CA SER A 431 20.70 -6.47 7.61
C SER A 431 21.31 -6.92 8.94
N ARG A 432 21.55 -5.97 9.86
CA ARG A 432 22.01 -6.25 11.23
C ARG A 432 20.96 -7.03 12.02
N VAL A 433 19.69 -6.61 11.96
CA VAL A 433 18.57 -7.29 12.64
C VAL A 433 18.35 -8.70 12.07
N VAL A 434 18.33 -8.85 10.75
CA VAL A 434 18.26 -10.15 10.06
C VAL A 434 19.39 -11.10 10.47
N GLY A 435 20.60 -10.57 10.72
CA GLY A 435 21.73 -11.37 11.19
C GLY A 435 21.56 -11.99 12.58
N GLN A 436 20.69 -11.43 13.42
CA GLN A 436 20.45 -11.92 14.78
C GLN A 436 19.61 -13.21 14.81
N ALA A 437 18.88 -13.51 13.71
CA ALA A 437 18.13 -14.75 13.56
C ALA A 437 19.03 -16.02 13.57
N ARG A 438 20.36 -15.86 13.54
CA ARG A 438 21.33 -16.92 13.77
C ARG A 438 21.33 -17.49 15.19
N SER A 439 20.89 -16.73 16.19
CA SER A 439 20.95 -17.16 17.60
C SER A 439 19.62 -17.09 18.34
N ALA A 440 18.59 -16.51 17.73
CA ALA A 440 17.27 -16.35 18.30
C ALA A 440 16.21 -16.31 17.19
N PHE A 441 14.93 -16.22 17.57
CA PHE A 441 13.91 -15.78 16.63
C PHE A 441 13.97 -14.27 16.43
N VAL A 442 13.88 -13.83 15.18
CA VAL A 442 13.65 -12.42 14.84
C VAL A 442 12.30 -12.34 14.15
N VAL A 443 11.35 -11.64 14.74
CA VAL A 443 10.05 -11.35 14.12
C VAL A 443 10.11 -9.91 13.61
N LEU A 444 10.00 -9.73 12.31
CA LEU A 444 10.08 -8.42 11.67
C LEU A 444 8.72 -8.02 11.09
N ASP A 445 8.15 -6.95 11.64
CA ASP A 445 7.00 -6.25 11.05
C ASP A 445 7.52 -5.33 9.95
N THR A 446 7.19 -5.63 8.69
CA THR A 446 7.69 -4.85 7.55
C THR A 446 6.81 -3.63 7.28
N ALA A 447 7.42 -2.56 6.77
CA ALA A 447 6.71 -1.46 6.13
C ALA A 447 5.78 -1.95 4.99
N PRO A 448 4.81 -1.13 4.51
CA PRO A 448 3.93 -1.49 3.40
C PRO A 448 4.68 -1.97 2.14
N THR A 449 4.02 -2.79 1.32
CA THR A 449 4.64 -3.58 0.23
C THR A 449 5.56 -2.79 -0.71
N GLY A 450 5.19 -1.57 -1.12
CA GLY A 450 6.02 -0.76 -2.02
C GLY A 450 7.39 -0.38 -1.45
N HIS A 451 7.47 -0.08 -0.15
CA HIS A 451 8.74 0.24 0.50
C HIS A 451 9.57 -1.02 0.77
N THR A 452 8.91 -2.17 0.96
CA THR A 452 9.60 -3.45 1.12
C THR A 452 10.24 -3.92 -0.19
N LEU A 453 9.61 -3.64 -1.34
CA LEU A 453 10.20 -3.94 -2.65
C LEU A 453 11.43 -3.06 -2.94
N LEU A 454 11.41 -1.77 -2.59
CA LEU A 454 12.59 -0.90 -2.67
C LEU A 454 13.74 -1.41 -1.80
N LEU A 455 13.44 -1.87 -0.57
CA LEU A 455 14.43 -2.54 0.27
C LEU A 455 14.95 -3.83 -0.37
N MET A 456 14.10 -4.62 -1.03
CA MET A 456 14.51 -5.83 -1.76
C MET A 456 15.35 -5.51 -3.00
N ASP A 457 15.03 -4.48 -3.76
CA ASP A 457 15.82 -4.01 -4.90
C ASP A 457 17.20 -3.53 -4.46
N ALA A 458 17.27 -2.78 -3.35
CA ALA A 458 18.53 -2.42 -2.71
C ALA A 458 19.31 -3.66 -2.26
N THR A 459 18.64 -4.69 -1.71
CA THR A 459 19.30 -5.97 -1.38
C THR A 459 19.88 -6.66 -2.62
N GLY A 460 19.15 -6.62 -3.74
CA GLY A 460 19.56 -7.20 -5.01
C GLY A 460 20.71 -6.45 -5.67
N ALA A 461 20.66 -5.11 -5.68
CA ALA A 461 21.74 -4.26 -6.17
C ALA A 461 23.02 -4.45 -5.36
N TYR A 462 22.92 -4.45 -4.03
CA TYR A 462 24.05 -4.73 -3.14
C TYR A 462 24.59 -6.16 -3.33
N HIS A 463 23.71 -7.15 -3.48
CA HIS A 463 24.11 -8.52 -3.80
C HIS A 463 24.90 -8.58 -5.11
N ARG A 464 24.40 -7.95 -6.19
CA ARG A 464 25.11 -7.90 -7.47
C ARG A 464 26.48 -7.21 -7.35
N GLN A 465 26.56 -6.11 -6.60
CA GLN A 465 27.82 -5.40 -6.37
C GLN A 465 28.82 -6.27 -5.61
N MET A 466 28.41 -6.84 -4.47
CA MET A 466 29.27 -7.69 -3.66
C MET A 466 29.72 -8.94 -4.44
N THR A 467 28.81 -9.63 -5.13
CA THR A 467 29.17 -10.81 -5.93
C THR A 467 30.18 -10.45 -7.02
N ARG A 468 30.05 -9.30 -7.69
CA ARG A 468 31.04 -8.82 -8.69
C ARG A 468 32.40 -8.47 -8.08
N GLU A 469 32.42 -7.78 -6.93
CA GLU A 469 33.67 -7.40 -6.24
C GLU A 469 34.41 -8.64 -5.66
N PHE A 470 33.66 -9.65 -5.20
CA PHE A 470 34.23 -10.86 -4.62
C PHE A 470 34.56 -11.95 -5.66
N GLU A 471 33.87 -12.03 -6.80
CA GLU A 471 34.30 -12.88 -7.92
C GLU A 471 35.70 -12.49 -8.44
N ALA A 472 36.08 -11.21 -8.30
CA ALA A 472 37.42 -10.72 -8.63
C ALA A 472 38.48 -11.07 -7.57
N THR A 473 38.08 -11.44 -6.34
CA THR A 473 39.00 -11.64 -5.21
C THR A 473 38.64 -12.95 -4.50
N ALA A 474 39.35 -14.04 -4.83
CA ALA A 474 39.06 -15.41 -4.39
C ALA A 474 39.22 -15.67 -2.87
N ALA A 475 38.39 -15.05 -2.03
CA ALA A 475 38.41 -15.20 -0.57
C ALA A 475 36.99 -15.26 0.04
N ALA A 476 36.73 -16.37 0.75
CA ALA A 476 35.60 -16.70 1.63
C ALA A 476 34.16 -16.68 1.03
N ARG A 477 33.35 -17.70 1.40
CA ARG A 477 31.90 -17.74 1.10
C ARG A 477 31.17 -16.60 1.85
N VAL A 478 30.91 -15.49 1.18
CA VAL A 478 30.09 -14.39 1.74
C VAL A 478 28.61 -14.76 1.66
N VAL A 479 27.95 -14.88 2.82
CA VAL A 479 26.49 -15.03 2.89
C VAL A 479 25.86 -13.64 2.94
N THR A 480 25.34 -13.20 1.80
CA THR A 480 24.63 -11.92 1.67
C THR A 480 23.27 -11.96 2.39
N PRO A 481 22.68 -10.79 2.75
CA PRO A 481 21.33 -10.74 3.30
C PRO A 481 20.28 -11.38 2.39
N LEU A 482 20.37 -11.18 1.07
CA LEU A 482 19.45 -11.79 0.10
C LEU A 482 19.51 -13.32 0.13
N MET A 483 20.69 -13.92 0.22
CA MET A 483 20.83 -15.38 0.34
C MET A 483 20.17 -15.93 1.61
N ARG A 484 20.18 -15.17 2.71
CA ARG A 484 19.46 -15.57 3.94
C ARG A 484 17.95 -15.47 3.77
N LEU A 485 17.47 -14.46 3.04
CA LEU A 485 16.05 -14.30 2.75
C LEU A 485 15.54 -15.41 1.82
N GLN A 486 16.36 -15.86 0.88
CA GLN A 486 16.05 -16.97 -0.03
C GLN A 486 16.13 -18.35 0.63
N ASP A 487 16.84 -18.49 1.75
CA ASP A 487 16.95 -19.74 2.49
C ASP A 487 15.64 -20.04 3.25
N PRO A 488 14.85 -21.04 2.82
CA PRO A 488 13.56 -21.35 3.45
C PRO A 488 13.71 -21.97 4.84
N ASP A 489 14.91 -22.44 5.19
CA ASP A 489 15.20 -22.95 6.51
C ASP A 489 15.55 -21.85 7.51
N TYR A 490 16.11 -20.75 7.02
CA TYR A 490 16.45 -19.58 7.81
C TYR A 490 15.28 -18.57 7.89
N THR A 491 14.58 -18.33 6.78
CA THR A 491 13.57 -17.28 6.65
C THR A 491 12.18 -17.86 6.39
N ARG A 492 11.19 -17.39 7.15
CA ARG A 492 9.77 -17.67 6.98
C ARG A 492 9.02 -16.37 6.69
N ILE A 493 8.59 -16.18 5.44
CA ILE A 493 7.76 -15.02 5.07
C ILE A 493 6.29 -15.35 5.33
N VAL A 494 5.60 -14.51 6.10
CA VAL A 494 4.18 -14.62 6.42
C VAL A 494 3.44 -13.46 5.76
N LEU A 495 2.60 -13.74 4.76
CA LEU A 495 1.78 -12.74 4.09
C LEU A 495 0.46 -12.54 4.84
N VAL A 496 0.21 -11.32 5.30
CA VAL A 496 -1.03 -10.94 5.99
C VAL A 496 -1.94 -10.22 5.01
N THR A 497 -3.19 -10.66 4.94
CA THR A 497 -4.23 -10.05 4.10
C THR A 497 -5.57 -9.97 4.84
N LEU A 498 -6.57 -9.38 4.20
CA LEU A 498 -7.97 -9.36 4.63
C LEU A 498 -8.79 -10.21 3.66
N PRO A 499 -9.95 -10.76 4.07
CA PRO A 499 -10.83 -11.52 3.17
C PRO A 499 -11.64 -10.60 2.23
N GLU A 500 -10.94 -9.72 1.51
CA GLU A 500 -11.48 -8.76 0.56
C GLU A 500 -10.71 -8.88 -0.77
N VAL A 501 -11.37 -8.56 -1.89
CA VAL A 501 -10.82 -8.75 -3.25
C VAL A 501 -9.46 -8.05 -3.42
N THR A 502 -9.41 -6.75 -3.12
CA THR A 502 -8.20 -5.94 -3.31
C THR A 502 -7.05 -6.40 -2.42
N PRO A 503 -7.20 -6.56 -1.08
CA PRO A 503 -6.13 -7.11 -0.24
C PRO A 503 -5.61 -8.49 -0.68
N VAL A 504 -6.47 -9.39 -1.16
CA VAL A 504 -6.02 -10.72 -1.64
C VAL A 504 -5.23 -10.59 -2.94
N SER A 505 -5.71 -9.81 -3.91
CA SER A 505 -4.99 -9.57 -5.17
C SER A 505 -3.65 -8.88 -4.92
N GLU A 506 -3.59 -7.91 -4.02
CA GLU A 506 -2.34 -7.21 -3.67
C GLU A 506 -1.34 -8.12 -2.95
N ALA A 507 -1.81 -9.02 -2.09
CA ALA A 507 -0.97 -10.03 -1.47
C ALA A 507 -0.44 -11.07 -2.48
N ALA A 508 -1.25 -11.42 -3.49
CA ALA A 508 -0.84 -12.30 -4.57
C ALA A 508 0.24 -11.66 -5.45
N ALA A 509 0.06 -10.39 -5.83
CA ALA A 509 1.08 -9.63 -6.57
C ALA A 509 2.40 -9.55 -5.79
N LEU A 510 2.35 -9.23 -4.49
CA LEU A 510 3.55 -9.24 -3.64
C LEU A 510 4.21 -10.63 -3.59
N GLN A 511 3.43 -11.71 -3.53
CA GLN A 511 3.96 -13.06 -3.59
C GLN A 511 4.70 -13.32 -4.90
N ASP A 512 4.15 -12.88 -6.03
CA ASP A 512 4.80 -13.03 -7.34
C ASP A 512 6.10 -12.22 -7.40
N ASP A 513 6.13 -11.01 -6.83
CA ASP A 513 7.35 -10.20 -6.71
C ASP A 513 8.43 -10.91 -5.87
N LEU A 514 8.06 -11.48 -4.73
CA LEU A 514 8.96 -12.28 -3.90
C LEU A 514 9.49 -13.51 -4.65
N ARG A 515 8.64 -14.19 -5.42
CA ARG A 515 9.04 -15.33 -6.25
C ARG A 515 10.02 -14.94 -7.35
N ARG A 516 9.86 -13.76 -7.96
CA ARG A 516 10.87 -13.22 -8.91
C ARG A 516 12.23 -13.05 -8.23
N ALA A 517 12.25 -12.70 -6.95
CA ALA A 517 13.46 -12.67 -6.11
C ALA A 517 13.89 -14.04 -5.55
N ARG A 518 13.25 -15.15 -5.97
CA ARG A 518 13.46 -16.52 -5.47
C ARG A 518 13.19 -16.69 -3.96
N ILE A 519 12.26 -15.92 -3.43
CA ILE A 519 11.79 -16.02 -2.05
C ILE A 519 10.37 -16.59 -2.09
N GLU A 520 10.16 -17.77 -1.52
CA GLU A 520 8.84 -18.39 -1.47
C GLU A 520 8.14 -18.05 -0.15
N PRO A 521 6.92 -17.47 -0.17
CA PRO A 521 6.15 -17.26 1.05
C PRO A 521 5.87 -18.57 1.79
N PHE A 522 6.08 -18.55 3.11
CA PHE A 522 5.88 -19.73 3.95
C PHE A 522 4.40 -20.00 4.23
N ALA A 523 3.65 -18.93 4.54
CA ALA A 523 2.24 -19.01 4.92
C ALA A 523 1.49 -17.71 4.62
N TRP A 524 0.16 -17.82 4.50
CA TRP A 524 -0.76 -16.69 4.47
C TRP A 524 -1.58 -16.64 5.76
N VAL A 525 -1.80 -15.44 6.28
CA VAL A 525 -2.72 -15.15 7.39
C VAL A 525 -3.83 -14.25 6.88
N VAL A 526 -5.05 -14.77 6.85
CA VAL A 526 -6.25 -14.00 6.52
C VAL A 526 -6.81 -13.44 7.82
N ASN A 527 -6.60 -12.14 8.02
CA ASN A 527 -6.91 -11.44 9.26
C ASN A 527 -8.32 -10.85 9.25
N ARG A 528 -8.90 -10.64 10.45
CA ARG A 528 -10.20 -9.98 10.66
C ARG A 528 -11.36 -10.63 9.90
N SER A 529 -11.37 -11.96 9.87
CA SER A 529 -12.45 -12.72 9.26
C SER A 529 -13.77 -12.51 10.01
N LEU A 530 -14.79 -11.95 9.35
CA LEU A 530 -16.13 -11.84 9.92
C LEU A 530 -16.83 -13.20 9.91
N ALA A 531 -16.54 -14.01 8.90
CA ALA A 531 -17.08 -15.36 8.81
C ALA A 531 -16.63 -16.26 9.99
N ALA A 532 -15.42 -16.03 10.52
CA ALA A 532 -14.92 -16.71 11.72
C ALA A 532 -15.37 -16.04 13.04
N SER A 533 -16.11 -14.92 13.01
CA SER A 533 -16.53 -14.18 14.21
C SER A 533 -17.87 -14.64 14.82
N GLY A 534 -18.67 -15.41 14.08
CA GLY A 534 -19.99 -15.89 14.51
C GLY A 534 -21.14 -14.87 14.43
N THR A 535 -20.93 -13.73 13.75
CA THR A 535 -21.96 -12.71 13.49
C THR A 535 -23.20 -13.30 12.80
N ARG A 536 -24.38 -12.81 13.20
CA ARG A 536 -25.71 -13.11 12.66
C ARG A 536 -26.41 -11.87 12.10
N ASP A 537 -25.80 -10.68 12.20
CA ASP A 537 -26.32 -9.47 11.57
C ASP A 537 -26.53 -9.67 10.05
N PRO A 538 -27.71 -9.33 9.50
CA PRO A 538 -28.07 -9.63 8.13
C PRO A 538 -27.23 -8.87 7.09
N LEU A 539 -26.74 -7.67 7.41
CA LEU A 539 -25.87 -6.90 6.52
C LEU A 539 -24.46 -7.51 6.48
N LEU A 540 -23.93 -7.90 7.65
CA LEU A 540 -22.66 -8.62 7.72
C LEU A 540 -22.76 -10.01 7.08
N ALA A 541 -23.88 -10.72 7.28
CA ALA A 541 -24.15 -12.03 6.69
C ALA A 541 -24.14 -11.97 5.15
N ALA A 542 -24.73 -10.93 4.55
CA ALA A 542 -24.73 -10.74 3.11
C ALA A 542 -23.30 -10.59 2.54
N ARG A 543 -22.37 -10.04 3.33
CA ARG A 543 -20.96 -9.86 2.97
C ARG A 543 -20.12 -11.14 3.13
N LEU A 544 -20.59 -12.13 3.88
CA LEU A 544 -19.85 -13.38 4.11
C LEU A 544 -19.63 -14.18 2.84
N ALA A 545 -20.51 -14.07 1.84
CA ALA A 545 -20.33 -14.72 0.54
C ALA A 545 -19.06 -14.23 -0.19
N GLY A 546 -18.82 -12.91 -0.18
CA GLY A 546 -17.62 -12.31 -0.77
C GLY A 546 -16.35 -12.73 -0.02
N GLU A 547 -16.39 -12.75 1.32
CA GLU A 547 -15.30 -13.25 2.15
C GLU A 547 -15.02 -14.74 1.90
N ALA A 548 -16.05 -15.58 1.79
CA ALA A 548 -15.89 -17.01 1.48
C ALA A 548 -15.26 -17.23 0.10
N ALA A 549 -15.62 -16.44 -0.90
CA ALA A 549 -15.02 -16.50 -2.23
C ALA A 549 -13.52 -16.14 -2.19
N GLN A 550 -13.14 -15.12 -1.41
CA GLN A 550 -11.73 -14.75 -1.26
C GLN A 550 -10.94 -15.78 -0.45
N LEU A 551 -11.51 -16.35 0.61
CA LEU A 551 -10.90 -17.46 1.33
C LEU A 551 -10.67 -18.67 0.42
N ALA A 552 -11.67 -19.03 -0.39
CA ALA A 552 -11.54 -20.11 -1.37
C ALA A 552 -10.44 -19.82 -2.41
N ARG A 553 -10.29 -18.57 -2.85
CA ARG A 553 -9.21 -18.15 -3.74
C ARG A 553 -7.82 -18.30 -3.08
N VAL A 554 -7.70 -17.95 -1.80
CA VAL A 554 -6.45 -18.12 -1.03
C VAL A 554 -6.09 -19.60 -0.86
N THR A 555 -7.04 -20.42 -0.40
CA THR A 555 -6.83 -21.86 -0.15
C THR A 555 -6.78 -22.69 -1.43
N GLY A 556 -7.36 -22.20 -2.53
CA GLY A 556 -7.50 -22.88 -3.81
C GLY A 556 -6.29 -22.77 -4.74
N GLY A 557 -5.16 -22.21 -4.28
CA GLY A 557 -3.91 -22.22 -5.04
C GLY A 557 -2.93 -21.10 -4.74
N LEU A 558 -3.35 -20.01 -4.08
CA LEU A 558 -2.42 -18.92 -3.74
C LEU A 558 -1.47 -19.29 -2.60
N ALA A 559 -1.97 -19.99 -1.58
CA ALA A 559 -1.21 -20.31 -0.38
C ALA A 559 -1.16 -21.81 -0.09
N ARG A 560 0.04 -22.32 0.22
CA ARG A 560 0.22 -23.71 0.70
C ARG A 560 -0.26 -23.90 2.14
N ARG A 561 -0.15 -22.84 2.95
CA ARG A 561 -0.57 -22.81 4.35
C ARG A 561 -1.42 -21.57 4.56
N THR A 562 -2.61 -21.75 5.10
CA THR A 562 -3.55 -20.68 5.34
C THR A 562 -4.02 -20.72 6.78
N TYR A 563 -3.85 -19.60 7.46
CA TYR A 563 -4.29 -19.40 8.82
C TYR A 563 -5.31 -18.26 8.86
N VAL A 564 -6.36 -18.41 9.67
CA VAL A 564 -7.44 -17.42 9.75
C VAL A 564 -7.51 -16.85 11.16
N VAL A 565 -7.60 -15.53 11.25
CA VAL A 565 -7.80 -14.81 12.51
C VAL A 565 -9.18 -14.17 12.49
N PRO A 566 -10.07 -14.49 13.46
CA PRO A 566 -11.41 -13.93 13.49
C PRO A 566 -11.38 -12.43 13.79
N TRP A 567 -12.40 -11.70 13.34
CA TRP A 567 -12.64 -10.35 13.79
C TRP A 567 -13.00 -10.35 15.28
N VAL A 568 -12.35 -9.50 16.06
CA VAL A 568 -12.55 -9.41 17.51
C VAL A 568 -13.22 -8.08 17.90
N PRO A 569 -14.23 -8.09 18.81
CA PRO A 569 -14.95 -6.90 19.27
C PRO A 569 -14.11 -5.78 19.87
N ARG A 570 -12.96 -6.13 20.45
CA ARG A 570 -12.03 -5.17 21.03
C ARG A 570 -10.70 -5.28 20.30
N PRO A 571 -10.07 -4.16 19.94
CA PRO A 571 -8.71 -4.17 19.40
C PRO A 571 -7.79 -5.00 20.30
N PRO A 572 -7.03 -5.95 19.75
CA PRO A 572 -6.19 -6.85 20.53
C PRO A 572 -4.91 -6.13 20.98
N VAL A 573 -5.09 -5.24 21.96
CA VAL A 573 -4.04 -4.43 22.58
C VAL A 573 -3.70 -5.04 23.94
N GLY A 574 -2.41 -5.14 24.23
CA GLY A 574 -1.89 -5.76 25.43
C GLY A 574 -1.58 -7.25 25.27
N ILE A 575 -0.60 -7.75 26.03
CA ILE A 575 -0.14 -9.15 26.01
C ILE A 575 -1.31 -10.15 26.16
N ALA A 576 -2.26 -9.87 27.05
CA ALA A 576 -3.40 -10.76 27.30
C ALA A 576 -4.31 -10.89 26.07
N ALA A 577 -4.63 -9.76 25.41
CA ALA A 577 -5.47 -9.76 24.21
C ALA A 577 -4.74 -10.37 23.00
N LEU A 578 -3.43 -10.14 22.87
CA LEU A 578 -2.60 -10.76 21.84
C LEU A 578 -2.50 -12.29 22.00
N ARG A 579 -2.42 -12.80 23.25
CA ARG A 579 -2.53 -14.24 23.52
C ARG A 579 -3.93 -14.77 23.17
N GLY A 580 -4.97 -13.99 23.42
CA GLY A 580 -6.33 -14.34 23.02
C GLY A 580 -6.50 -14.55 21.51
N LEU A 581 -5.69 -13.91 20.65
CA LEU A 581 -5.68 -14.18 19.21
C LEU A 581 -5.10 -15.56 18.86
N ASP A 582 -4.20 -16.10 19.71
CA ASP A 582 -3.67 -17.47 19.61
C ASP A 582 -4.80 -18.48 19.88
N ASP A 583 -5.67 -18.16 20.85
CA ASP A 583 -6.72 -19.04 21.37
C ASP A 583 -8.07 -18.94 20.63
N ALA A 584 -8.31 -17.88 19.85
CA ALA A 584 -9.62 -17.53 19.26
C ALA A 584 -10.23 -18.56 18.28
N GLY A 585 -9.61 -19.73 18.09
CA GLY A 585 -10.17 -20.86 17.34
C GLY A 585 -10.89 -21.93 18.18
N THR A 586 -10.89 -21.85 19.52
CA THR A 586 -11.49 -22.89 20.39
C THR A 586 -12.93 -22.61 20.83
N ALA A 587 -13.43 -21.38 20.67
CA ALA A 587 -14.73 -20.98 21.20
C ALA A 587 -15.92 -21.62 20.45
N ALA A 588 -15.71 -22.21 19.27
CA ALA A 588 -16.77 -22.87 18.51
C ALA A 588 -17.13 -24.29 19.03
N ASP A 589 -16.31 -24.91 19.87
CA ASP A 589 -16.49 -26.30 20.33
C ASP A 589 -16.94 -26.45 21.80
N SER A 590 -17.18 -25.35 22.52
CA SER A 590 -17.54 -25.41 23.96
C SER A 590 -19.02 -25.16 24.29
N SER A 591 -19.89 -25.14 23.29
CA SER A 591 -21.35 -25.17 23.49
C SER A 591 -21.97 -26.35 22.73
N ALA A 592 -21.72 -27.56 23.24
CA ALA A 592 -22.50 -28.76 22.95
C ALA A 592 -23.03 -29.31 24.28
#